data_AF-M2PPD0-F1
#
_entry.id   AF-M2PPD0-F1
#
_cell.length_a   1.000
_cell.length_b   1.000
_cell.length_c   1.000
_cell.angle_alpha   90.00
_cell.angle_beta   90.00
_cell.angle_gamma   90.00
#
_symmetry.space_group_name_H-M   'P 1'
#
loop_
_entity.id
_entity.type
_entity.pdbx_description
1 polymer ?
#
loop_
_entity_poly.entity_id
_entity_poly.type
_entity_poly.pdbx_seq_one_letter_code
_entity_poly.pdbx_strand_id
1 'polypeptide(L)'
;MMIKCPYCHKDLTNDSMYCTYCGKSIKKISEKTISDKVYKENPRKNHFASIGLILFFFALIVLDFILASIVASSGNNAVFVFQISLVFYLLSMFCGLLSIIIDYKDKKKGYRQTGSYGIAIVCILLPFYISLLNLTKVILK
;
A
#
# COMPACT_ATOMS: atom_id res chain seq x y z
N MET A 1 5.81 -31.98 -26.56
CA MET A 1 5.10 -30.87 -27.22
C MET A 1 6.10 -30.10 -28.08
N MET A 2 5.76 -29.81 -29.33
CA MET A 2 6.64 -29.14 -30.30
C MET A 2 6.19 -27.68 -30.44
N ILE A 3 7.13 -26.73 -30.53
CA ILE A 3 6.84 -25.31 -30.71
C ILE A 3 7.17 -24.91 -32.15
N LYS A 4 6.33 -24.07 -32.78
CA LYS A 4 6.59 -23.56 -34.13
C LYS A 4 7.35 -22.24 -34.06
N CYS A 5 8.37 -22.08 -34.91
CA CYS A 5 9.08 -20.83 -35.04
C CYS A 5 8.15 -19.75 -35.61
N PRO A 6 8.02 -18.55 -34.99
CA PRO A 6 7.15 -17.48 -35.50
C PRO A 6 7.67 -16.82 -36.78
N TYR A 7 8.95 -17.04 -37.15
CA TYR A 7 9.58 -16.39 -38.30
C TYR A 7 9.67 -17.27 -39.54
N CYS A 8 9.86 -18.58 -39.36
CA CYS A 8 10.04 -19.52 -40.47
C CYS A 8 9.07 -20.70 -40.41
N HIS A 9 8.21 -20.75 -39.40
CA HIS A 9 7.14 -21.73 -39.21
C HIS A 9 7.58 -23.20 -39.13
N LYS A 10 8.88 -23.47 -39.00
CA LYS A 10 9.42 -24.81 -38.76
C LYS A 10 9.22 -25.24 -37.31
N ASP A 11 9.01 -26.54 -37.14
CA ASP A 11 8.84 -27.17 -35.82
C ASP A 11 10.18 -27.26 -35.09
N LEU A 12 10.14 -27.00 -33.79
CA LEU A 12 11.29 -26.98 -32.89
C LEU A 12 11.00 -27.76 -31.61
N THR A 13 12.09 -28.23 -31.01
CA THR A 13 12.08 -28.84 -29.69
C THR A 13 11.80 -27.79 -28.61
N ASN A 14 11.00 -28.14 -27.61
CA ASN A 14 10.42 -27.23 -26.61
C ASN A 14 11.43 -26.42 -25.75
N ASP A 15 12.73 -26.71 -25.87
CA ASP A 15 13.79 -26.12 -25.06
C ASP A 15 14.82 -25.29 -25.86
N SER A 16 14.61 -25.09 -27.17
CA SER A 16 15.53 -24.31 -27.99
C SER A 16 15.34 -22.79 -27.77
N MET A 17 16.37 -22.11 -27.24
CA MET A 17 16.38 -20.64 -27.07
C MET A 17 16.54 -19.87 -28.39
N TYR A 18 16.93 -20.56 -29.45
CA TYR A 18 17.11 -20.03 -30.80
C TYR A 18 16.58 -21.04 -31.82
N CYS A 19 16.07 -20.53 -32.95
CA CYS A 19 15.67 -21.37 -34.05
C CYS A 19 16.93 -21.95 -34.71
N THR A 20 17.05 -23.28 -34.73
CA THR A 20 18.15 -23.98 -35.40
C THR A 20 18.16 -23.80 -36.92
N TYR A 21 17.02 -23.40 -37.52
CA TYR A 21 16.90 -23.24 -38.96
C TYR A 21 17.13 -21.81 -39.46
N CYS A 22 16.62 -20.79 -38.75
CA CYS A 22 16.75 -19.39 -39.18
C CYS A 22 17.66 -18.55 -38.29
N GLY A 23 18.21 -19.13 -37.22
CA GLY A 23 19.11 -18.47 -36.27
C GLY A 23 18.47 -17.42 -35.35
N LYS A 24 17.18 -17.10 -35.55
CA LYS A 24 16.48 -16.08 -34.74
C LYS A 24 16.16 -16.60 -33.35
N SER A 25 16.35 -15.76 -32.33
CA SER A 25 16.06 -16.12 -30.94
C SER A 25 14.57 -16.34 -30.74
N ILE A 26 14.25 -17.40 -30.00
CA ILE A 26 12.90 -17.75 -29.59
C ILE A 26 12.91 -17.48 -28.10
N LYS A 27 12.87 -16.20 -27.74
CA LYS A 27 12.72 -15.82 -26.34
C LYS A 27 11.48 -16.54 -25.85
N LYS A 28 11.65 -17.48 -24.91
CA LYS A 28 10.57 -17.87 -23.99
C LYS A 28 10.13 -16.55 -23.38
N ILE A 29 9.02 -16.03 -23.89
CA ILE A 29 8.26 -14.98 -23.23
C ILE A 29 7.74 -15.68 -21.99
N SER A 30 8.60 -15.80 -20.96
CA SER A 30 8.10 -16.02 -19.62
C SER A 30 7.12 -14.88 -19.41
N GLU A 31 5.90 -15.23 -19.04
CA GLU A 31 4.70 -14.39 -19.01
C GLU A 31 4.76 -13.21 -18.01
N LYS A 32 5.94 -12.64 -17.75
CA LYS A 32 6.13 -11.50 -16.84
C LYS A 32 6.50 -10.19 -17.50
N THR A 33 6.74 -10.12 -18.81
CA THR A 33 7.30 -8.90 -19.44
C THR A 33 6.47 -8.34 -20.60
N ILE A 34 5.14 -8.32 -20.47
CA ILE A 34 4.26 -7.58 -21.42
C ILE A 34 3.43 -6.47 -20.73
N SER A 35 3.33 -6.41 -19.39
CA SER A 35 2.64 -5.27 -18.71
C SER A 35 3.56 -4.16 -18.20
N ASP A 36 4.87 -4.37 -18.15
CA ASP A 36 5.79 -3.34 -17.73
C ASP A 36 6.00 -2.39 -18.92
N LYS A 37 5.13 -1.38 -19.03
CA LYS A 37 5.62 -0.06 -19.49
C LYS A 37 6.92 0.16 -18.72
N VAL A 38 8.04 0.40 -19.40
CA VAL A 38 9.33 0.59 -18.75
C VAL A 38 9.25 1.89 -17.93
N TYR A 39 8.73 1.77 -16.71
CA TYR A 39 8.55 2.86 -15.78
C TYR A 39 9.93 3.28 -15.26
N LYS A 40 10.23 4.58 -15.28
CA LYS A 40 11.47 5.14 -14.73
C LYS A 40 11.50 4.93 -13.22
N GLU A 41 12.68 4.74 -12.65
CA GLU A 41 12.83 4.72 -11.19
C GLU A 41 12.45 6.09 -10.62
N ASN A 42 11.70 6.09 -9.51
CA ASN A 42 11.28 7.31 -8.85
C ASN A 42 12.41 7.79 -7.92
N PRO A 43 12.96 9.00 -8.09
CA PRO A 43 13.98 9.53 -7.19
C PRO A 43 13.42 9.78 -5.77
N ARG A 44 12.10 9.90 -5.64
CA ARG A 44 11.43 10.12 -4.35
C ARG A 44 10.99 8.80 -3.72
N LYS A 45 11.27 8.65 -2.42
CA LYS A 45 10.73 7.59 -1.58
C LYS A 45 9.51 8.12 -0.82
N ASN A 46 8.41 7.36 -0.85
CA ASN A 46 7.15 7.74 -0.22
C ASN A 46 7.01 7.02 1.14
N HIS A 47 7.36 7.72 2.22
CA HIS A 47 7.25 7.21 3.60
C HIS A 47 5.96 7.67 4.32
N PHE A 48 5.04 8.36 3.62
CA PHE A 48 3.84 8.94 4.23
C PHE A 48 2.92 7.90 4.88
N ALA A 49 2.69 6.76 4.20
CA ALA A 49 1.85 5.70 4.75
C ALA A 49 2.45 5.09 6.03
N SER A 50 3.77 4.93 6.09
CA SER A 50 4.48 4.44 7.28
C SER A 50 4.40 5.42 8.45
N ILE A 51 4.56 6.72 8.18
CA ILE A 51 4.41 7.76 9.21
C ILE A 51 2.98 7.77 9.76
N GLY A 52 1.98 7.70 8.87
CA GLY A 52 0.58 7.59 9.28
C GLY A 52 0.33 6.36 10.16
N LEU A 53 0.85 5.19 9.77
CA LEU A 53 0.70 3.96 10.53
C LEU A 53 1.33 4.07 11.94
N ILE A 54 2.52 4.66 12.05
CA ILE A 54 3.18 4.90 13.34
C ILE A 54 2.34 5.84 14.20
N LEU A 55 1.83 6.92 13.61
CA LEU A 55 0.97 7.88 14.29
C LEU A 55 -0.32 7.23 14.83
N PHE A 56 -0.92 6.34 14.04
CA PHE A 56 -2.08 5.56 14.45
C PHE A 56 -1.80 4.67 15.66
N PHE A 57 -0.72 3.89 15.64
CA PHE A 57 -0.35 3.03 16.77
C PHE A 57 0.01 3.83 18.02
N PHE A 58 0.67 4.98 17.86
CA PHE A 58 0.92 5.89 18.97
C PHE A 58 -0.39 6.37 19.61
N ALA A 59 -1.36 6.81 18.81
CA ALA A 59 -2.67 7.22 19.31
C ALA A 59 -3.40 6.06 20.00
N LEU A 60 -3.43 4.88 19.38
CA LEU A 60 -4.13 3.72 19.93
C LEU A 60 -3.51 3.23 21.23
N ILE A 61 -2.18 3.11 21.32
CA ILE A 61 -1.52 2.55 22.50
C ILE A 61 -1.35 3.62 23.58
N VAL A 62 -0.79 4.78 23.23
CA VAL A 62 -0.42 5.78 24.24
C VAL A 62 -1.63 6.58 24.68
N LEU A 63 -2.45 7.08 23.74
CA LEU A 63 -3.60 7.90 24.10
C LEU A 63 -4.73 7.03 24.66
N ASP A 64 -5.19 6.02 23.90
CA ASP A 64 -6.39 5.26 24.29
C ASP A 64 -6.15 4.26 25.44
N PHE A 65 -4.98 3.62 25.58
CA PHE A 65 -4.73 2.75 26.74
C PHE A 65 -4.12 3.51 27.91
N ILE A 66 -2.95 4.15 27.73
CA ILE A 66 -2.19 4.70 28.85
C ILE A 66 -2.88 5.96 29.38
N LEU A 67 -3.13 6.95 28.53
CA LEU A 67 -3.70 8.24 28.96
C LEU A 67 -5.13 8.09 29.46
N ALA A 68 -5.97 7.32 28.77
CA ALA A 68 -7.34 7.10 29.21
C ALA A 68 -7.41 6.40 30.59
N SER A 69 -6.51 5.45 30.86
CA SER A 69 -6.43 4.77 32.16
C SER A 69 -6.03 5.73 33.28
N ILE A 70 -5.02 6.57 33.05
CA ILE A 70 -4.58 7.57 34.04
C ILE A 70 -5.72 8.54 34.33
N VAL A 71 -6.35 9.08 33.30
CA VAL A 71 -7.45 10.06 33.43
C VAL A 71 -8.65 9.47 34.15
N ALA A 72 -9.00 8.21 33.85
CA ALA A 72 -10.07 7.50 34.55
C ALA A 72 -9.75 7.29 36.03
N SER A 73 -8.50 6.97 36.37
CA SER A 73 -8.06 6.82 37.77
C SER A 73 -8.08 8.14 38.56
N SER A 74 -7.91 9.28 37.88
CA SER A 74 -7.94 10.61 38.49
C SER A 74 -9.36 11.17 38.70
N GLY A 75 -10.41 10.41 38.37
CA GLY A 75 -11.81 10.87 38.49
C GLY A 75 -12.25 11.87 37.42
N ASN A 76 -11.41 12.12 36.42
CA ASN A 76 -11.71 13.01 35.30
C ASN A 76 -12.44 12.27 34.17
N ASN A 77 -13.21 13.01 33.36
CA ASN A 77 -13.94 12.43 32.23
C ASN A 77 -12.99 12.00 31.11
N ALA A 78 -12.69 10.70 31.01
CA ALA A 78 -11.84 10.14 29.95
C ALA A 78 -12.37 10.40 28.51
N VAL A 79 -13.58 10.92 28.34
CA VAL A 79 -14.18 11.30 27.05
C VAL A 79 -13.29 12.27 26.27
N PHE A 80 -12.59 13.21 26.92
CA PHE A 80 -11.72 14.15 26.21
C PHE A 80 -10.51 13.46 25.56
N VAL A 81 -10.01 12.37 26.16
CA VAL A 81 -8.88 11.60 25.60
C VAL A 81 -9.29 10.97 24.28
N PHE A 82 -10.49 10.37 24.23
CA PHE A 82 -11.03 9.77 23.00
C PHE A 82 -11.26 10.79 21.89
N GLN A 83 -11.66 12.03 22.23
CA GLN A 83 -11.79 13.11 21.26
C GLN A 83 -10.43 13.51 20.67
N ILE A 84 -9.38 13.58 21.50
CA ILE A 84 -8.02 13.84 21.02
C ILE A 84 -7.53 12.71 20.12
N SER A 85 -7.71 11.45 20.51
CA SER A 85 -7.33 10.30 19.69
C SER A 85 -8.03 10.28 18.33
N LEU A 86 -9.29 10.70 18.26
CA LEU A 86 -10.03 10.81 17.00
C LEU A 86 -9.35 11.76 16.01
N VAL A 87 -8.80 12.88 16.48
CA VAL A 87 -8.03 13.81 15.63
C VAL A 87 -6.79 13.13 15.06
N PHE A 88 -6.07 12.35 15.86
CA PHE A 88 -4.90 11.59 15.39
C PHE A 88 -5.28 10.51 14.37
N TYR A 89 -6.43 9.85 14.55
CA TYR A 89 -6.93 8.87 13.60
C TYR A 89 -7.28 9.49 12.24
N LEU A 90 -7.91 10.67 12.24
CA LEU A 90 -8.17 11.42 11.01
C LEU A 90 -6.88 11.87 10.32
N LEU A 91 -5.88 12.32 11.09
CA LEU A 91 -4.58 12.71 10.54
C LEU A 91 -3.84 11.51 9.91
N SER A 92 -3.87 10.34 10.57
CA SER A 92 -3.33 9.10 10.01
C SER A 92 -4.01 8.73 8.69
N MET A 93 -5.34 8.76 8.66
CA MET A 93 -6.12 8.45 7.46
C MET A 93 -5.76 9.41 6.30
N PHE A 94 -5.60 10.70 6.60
CA PHE A 94 -5.18 11.70 5.63
C PHE A 94 -3.77 11.42 5.08
N CYS A 95 -2.81 11.03 5.92
CA CYS A 95 -1.48 10.60 5.48
C CYS A 95 -1.54 9.37 4.55
N GLY A 96 -2.41 8.40 4.84
CA GLY A 96 -2.66 7.25 3.98
C GLY A 96 -3.18 7.65 2.60
N LEU A 97 -4.18 8.53 2.55
CA LEU A 97 -4.75 9.06 1.29
C LEU A 97 -3.71 9.82 0.47
N LEU A 98 -2.94 10.72 1.09
CA LEU A 98 -1.87 11.45 0.43
C LEU A 98 -0.83 10.50 -0.18
N SER A 99 -0.48 9.43 0.53
CA SER A 99 0.48 8.44 0.03
C SER A 99 -0.01 7.80 -1.28
N ILE A 100 -1.28 7.42 -1.37
CA ILE A 100 -1.88 6.86 -2.60
C ILE A 100 -1.95 7.91 -3.71
N ILE A 101 -2.34 9.15 -3.39
CA ILE A 101 -2.44 10.24 -4.37
C ILE A 101 -1.06 10.55 -4.99
N ILE A 102 0.00 10.57 -4.19
CA ILE A 102 1.38 10.78 -4.66
C ILE A 102 1.79 9.64 -5.61
N ASP A 103 1.60 8.39 -5.19
CA ASP A 103 1.92 7.22 -6.01
C ASP A 103 1.14 7.21 -7.33
N TYR A 104 -0.13 7.60 -7.32
CA TYR A 104 -0.95 7.71 -8.53
C TYR A 104 -0.46 8.80 -9.48
N LYS A 105 -0.04 9.96 -8.94
CA LYS A 105 0.58 11.04 -9.74
C LYS A 105 1.90 10.59 -10.36
N ASP A 106 2.70 9.82 -9.64
CA ASP A 106 3.98 9.32 -10.12
C ASP A 106 3.80 8.24 -11.20
N LYS A 107 2.81 7.35 -11.06
CA LYS A 107 2.42 6.41 -12.12
C LYS A 107 2.00 7.11 -13.40
N LYS A 108 1.20 8.19 -13.30
CA LYS A 108 0.79 9.01 -14.47
C LYS A 108 1.98 9.63 -15.20
N LYS A 109 3.05 9.98 -14.47
CA LYS A 109 4.30 10.53 -15.03
C LYS A 109 5.24 9.46 -15.58
N GLY A 110 4.88 8.18 -15.48
CA GLY A 110 5.71 7.07 -15.95
C GLY A 110 6.79 6.63 -14.96
N TYR A 111 6.63 6.91 -13.65
CA TYR A 111 7.52 6.40 -12.60
C TYR A 111 6.97 5.11 -11.97
N ARG A 112 7.88 4.26 -11.47
CA ARG A 112 7.52 3.09 -10.66
C ARG A 112 6.94 3.53 -9.32
N GLN A 113 6.02 2.73 -8.80
CA GLN A 113 5.46 2.93 -7.47
C GLN A 113 6.51 2.59 -6.41
N THR A 114 6.79 3.53 -5.52
CA THR A 114 7.74 3.34 -4.41
C THR A 114 7.02 3.05 -3.09
N GLY A 115 5.83 3.62 -2.89
CA GLY A 115 5.04 3.43 -1.68
C GLY A 115 4.47 2.01 -1.57
N SER A 116 4.31 1.54 -0.33
CA SER A 116 3.64 0.27 -0.07
C SER A 116 2.12 0.46 -0.08
N TYR A 117 1.47 0.00 -1.15
CA TYR A 117 0.02 0.09 -1.32
C TYR A 117 -0.74 -0.62 -0.18
N GLY A 118 -0.25 -1.78 0.28
CA GLY A 118 -0.86 -2.51 1.38
C GLY A 118 -0.84 -1.72 2.69
N ILE A 119 0.29 -1.09 3.03
CA ILE A 119 0.40 -0.26 4.24
C ILE A 119 -0.53 0.96 4.12
N ALA A 120 -0.64 1.57 2.95
CA ALA A 120 -1.54 2.70 2.74
C ALA A 120 -3.01 2.32 2.94
N ILE A 121 -3.46 1.16 2.44
CA ILE A 121 -4.82 0.66 2.68
C ILE A 121 -5.05 0.43 4.18
N VAL A 122 -4.12 -0.26 4.85
CA VAL A 122 -4.21 -0.54 6.29
C VAL A 122 -4.31 0.75 7.10
N CYS A 123 -3.49 1.75 6.74
CA CYS A 123 -3.46 3.08 7.34
C CYS A 123 -4.75 3.89 7.12
N ILE A 124 -5.61 3.51 6.16
CA ILE A 124 -6.91 4.14 5.92
C ILE A 124 -8.02 3.36 6.63
N LEU A 125 -8.06 2.03 6.45
CA LEU A 125 -9.17 1.20 6.94
C LEU A 125 -9.16 1.03 8.46
N LEU A 126 -7.99 0.85 9.09
CA LEU A 126 -7.91 0.66 10.53
C LEU A 126 -8.37 1.89 11.32
N PRO A 127 -7.83 3.11 11.09
CA PRO A 127 -8.27 4.28 11.83
C PRO A 127 -9.75 4.61 11.56
N PHE A 128 -10.23 4.35 10.33
CA PHE A 128 -11.65 4.51 10.00
C PHE A 128 -12.53 3.58 10.84
N TYR A 129 -12.20 2.30 10.92
CA TYR A 129 -12.93 1.32 11.72
C TYR A 129 -12.93 1.69 13.21
N ILE A 130 -11.75 2.01 13.79
CA ILE A 130 -11.64 2.41 15.20
C ILE A 130 -12.41 3.70 15.49
N SER A 131 -12.37 4.68 14.59
CA SER A 131 -13.13 5.92 14.75
C SER A 131 -14.63 5.65 14.80
N LEU A 132 -15.13 4.73 13.96
CA LEU A 132 -16.52 4.28 13.95
C LEU A 132 -16.92 3.59 15.27
N LEU A 133 -16.03 2.74 15.81
CA LEU A 133 -16.22 2.11 17.12
C LEU A 133 -16.25 3.14 18.27
N ASN A 134 -15.38 4.16 18.23
CA ASN A 134 -15.38 5.20 19.26
C ASN A 134 -16.64 6.07 19.16
N LEU A 135 -17.10 6.40 17.95
CA LEU A 135 -18.37 7.11 17.74
C LEU A 135 -19.57 6.33 18.28
N THR A 136 -19.67 5.03 17.99
CA THR A 136 -20.76 4.20 18.51
C THR A 136 -20.77 4.15 20.03
N LYS A 137 -19.61 4.05 20.69
CA LYS A 137 -19.52 4.11 22.17
C LYS A 137 -19.94 5.46 22.75
N VAL A 138 -19.72 6.57 22.04
CA VAL A 138 -20.14 7.91 22.49
C VAL A 138 -21.64 8.10 22.27
N ILE A 139 -22.21 7.55 21.20
CA ILE A 139 -23.63 7.70 20.84
C ILE A 139 -24.54 6.74 21.63
N LEU A 140 -24.09 5.51 21.91
CA LEU A 140 -24.87 4.51 22.67
C LEU A 140 -24.71 4.60 24.20
N LYS A 141 -23.97 5.59 24.71
CA LYS A 141 -23.83 5.85 26.14
C LYS A 141 -24.80 6.92 26.60
#